data_AF-A0A937VS83-F1
#
_entry.id   AF-A0A937VS83-F1
#
_cell.length_a   1.000
_cell.length_b   1.000
_cell.length_c   1.000
_cell.angle_alpha   90.00
_cell.angle_beta   90.00
_cell.angle_gamma   90.00
#
_symmetry.space_group_name_H-M   'P 1'
#
loop_
_entity.id
_entity.type
_entity.pdbx_description
1 polymer ?
#
loop_
_entity_poly.entity_id
_entity_poly.type
_entity_poly.pdbx_seq_one_letter_code
_entity_poly.pdbx_strand_id
1 'polypeptide(L)'
;MFKKIYHRSRRLLAKLWLKFNFQVTVIGVTGSYGKTNTVRAISEVLSEKFPTLQTDLNLDTNYNLPITLLKIGPQHQKVVLEYGVDHPGDMDFHLSLVRPKIAVLTGINPTHTDEEHLGSLSSLIKEKKKL
;
A
#
# COMPACT_ATOMS: atom_id res chain seq x y z
N MET A 1 -22.23 -1.11 12.41
CA MET A 1 -21.45 -0.60 13.56
C MET A 1 -20.25 -1.50 13.91
N PHE A 2 -20.43 -2.83 14.00
CA PHE A 2 -19.36 -3.81 14.33
C PHE A 2 -18.18 -3.85 13.35
N LYS A 3 -18.41 -3.83 12.02
CA LYS A 3 -17.32 -3.79 11.02
C LYS A 3 -16.38 -2.59 11.25
N LYS A 4 -16.91 -1.38 11.48
CA LYS A 4 -16.12 -0.16 11.70
C LYS A 4 -15.18 -0.26 12.92
N ILE A 5 -15.64 -0.87 14.01
CA ILE A 5 -14.84 -1.08 15.23
C ILE A 5 -13.75 -2.13 14.99
N TYR A 6 -14.11 -3.24 14.35
CA TYR A 6 -13.18 -4.31 13.99
C TYR A 6 -12.06 -3.83 13.04
N HIS A 7 -12.39 -2.97 12.08
CA HIS A 7 -11.38 -2.36 11.22
C HIS A 7 -10.48 -1.41 12.00
N ARG A 8 -10.98 -0.70 13.02
CA ARG A 8 -10.19 0.26 13.82
C ARG A 8 -9.18 -0.42 14.73
N SER A 9 -9.55 -1.55 15.35
CA SER A 9 -8.62 -2.33 16.18
C SER A 9 -7.49 -2.95 15.36
N ARG A 10 -7.78 -3.53 14.18
CA ARG A 10 -6.76 -4.07 13.27
C ARG A 10 -5.75 -3.01 12.83
N ARG A 11 -6.20 -1.78 12.56
CA ARG A 11 -5.33 -0.64 12.22
C ARG A 11 -4.36 -0.30 13.34
N LEU A 12 -4.86 -0.21 14.56
CA LEU A 12 -4.05 0.11 15.73
C LEU A 12 -3.00 -0.99 15.99
N LEU A 13 -3.42 -2.25 15.90
CA LEU A 13 -2.53 -3.40 16.07
C LEU A 13 -1.43 -3.45 15.00
N ALA A 14 -1.77 -3.28 13.72
CA ALA A 14 -0.77 -3.26 12.64
C ALA A 14 0.28 -2.15 12.83
N LYS A 15 -0.16 -0.95 13.21
CA LYS A 15 0.73 0.20 13.46
C LYS A 15 1.67 -0.03 14.64
N LEU A 16 1.15 -0.55 15.76
CA LEU A 16 1.97 -0.88 16.92
C LEU A 16 2.96 -2.01 16.60
N TRP A 17 2.50 -3.04 15.90
CA TRP A 17 3.30 -4.21 15.55
C TRP A 17 4.51 -3.84 14.68
N LEU A 18 4.34 -2.97 13.67
CA LEU A 18 5.45 -2.42 12.88
C LEU A 18 6.43 -1.59 13.73
N LYS A 19 5.91 -0.75 14.64
CA LYS A 19 6.72 0.15 15.46
C LYS A 19 7.60 -0.62 16.46
N PHE A 20 7.13 -1.75 16.96
CA PHE A 20 7.82 -2.48 18.04
C PHE A 20 8.81 -3.53 17.57
N ASN A 21 8.72 -4.03 16.32
CA ASN A 21 9.34 -5.33 16.05
C ASN A 21 10.22 -5.47 14.80
N PHE A 22 10.25 -4.56 13.80
CA PHE A 22 10.97 -4.88 12.54
C PHE A 22 11.69 -3.72 11.85
N GLN A 23 12.99 -3.87 11.58
CA GLN A 23 13.78 -3.06 10.64
C GLN A 23 13.50 -3.46 9.17
N VAL A 24 12.25 -3.64 8.78
CA VAL A 24 11.89 -3.96 7.39
C VAL A 24 12.00 -2.71 6.52
N THR A 25 12.52 -2.88 5.31
CA THR A 25 12.44 -1.82 4.29
C THR A 25 11.13 -1.97 3.53
N VAL A 26 10.23 -1.00 3.71
CA VAL A 26 8.97 -0.94 2.97
C VAL A 26 9.17 -0.17 1.67
N ILE A 27 8.74 -0.77 0.56
CA ILE A 27 8.72 -0.20 -0.78
C ILE A 27 7.26 -0.05 -1.19
N GLY A 28 6.83 1.15 -1.55
CA GLY A 28 5.46 1.44 -1.97
C GLY A 28 5.38 1.66 -3.48
N VAL A 29 4.47 0.97 -4.14
CA VAL A 29 4.22 1.11 -5.57
C VAL A 29 2.85 1.72 -5.79
N THR A 30 2.78 2.86 -6.47
CA THR A 30 1.52 3.48 -6.91
C THR A 30 1.55 3.83 -8.38
N GLY A 31 0.38 4.16 -8.91
CA GLY A 31 0.18 4.53 -10.30
C GLY A 31 -1.21 4.19 -10.77
N SER A 32 -1.51 4.59 -12.00
CA SER A 32 -2.82 4.36 -12.62
C SER A 32 -2.89 2.95 -13.21
N TYR A 33 -1.76 2.44 -13.70
CA TYR A 33 -1.62 1.11 -14.29
C TYR A 33 -0.28 0.47 -13.89
N GLY A 34 -0.12 -0.83 -14.15
CA GLY A 34 1.15 -1.54 -13.96
C GLY A 34 1.55 -1.83 -12.50
N LYS A 35 0.82 -1.29 -11.51
CA LYS A 35 1.10 -1.45 -10.07
C LYS A 35 1.38 -2.90 -9.67
N THR A 36 0.44 -3.79 -9.94
CA THR A 36 0.48 -5.22 -9.57
C THR A 36 1.67 -5.94 -10.20
N ASN A 37 1.93 -5.71 -11.49
CA ASN A 37 3.08 -6.30 -12.19
C ASN A 37 4.41 -5.76 -11.65
N THR A 38 4.48 -4.46 -11.34
CA THR A 38 5.66 -3.85 -10.73
C THR A 38 5.91 -4.39 -9.32
N VAL A 39 4.87 -4.60 -8.51
CA VAL A 39 5.00 -5.24 -7.19
C VAL A 39 5.57 -6.64 -7.33
N ARG A 40 5.07 -7.46 -8.28
CA ARG A 40 5.61 -8.81 -8.54
C ARG A 40 7.07 -8.76 -8.96
N ALA A 41 7.38 -7.97 -9.97
CA ALA A 41 8.74 -7.87 -10.51
C ALA A 41 9.77 -7.44 -9.45
N ILE A 42 9.44 -6.42 -8.64
CA ILE A 42 10.32 -5.98 -7.55
C ILE A 42 10.47 -7.10 -6.50
N SER A 43 9.37 -7.76 -6.15
CA SER A 43 9.39 -8.80 -5.11
C SER A 43 10.16 -10.03 -5.54
N GLU A 44 10.02 -10.47 -6.79
CA GLU A 44 10.77 -11.58 -7.38
C GLU A 44 12.28 -11.31 -7.31
N VAL A 45 12.73 -10.15 -7.82
CA VAL A 45 14.15 -9.77 -7.80
C VAL A 45 14.70 -9.64 -6.37
N LEU A 46 13.94 -9.06 -5.43
CA LEU A 46 14.39 -8.93 -4.05
C LEU A 46 14.42 -10.27 -3.31
N SER A 47 13.54 -11.20 -3.66
CA SER A 47 13.45 -12.53 -3.05
C SER A 47 14.69 -13.39 -3.31
N GLU A 48 15.44 -13.11 -4.38
CA GLU A 48 16.72 -13.77 -4.67
C GLU A 48 17.76 -13.56 -3.57
N LYS A 49 17.65 -12.49 -2.78
CA LYS A 49 18.63 -12.14 -1.74
C LYS A 49 18.04 -11.93 -0.36
N PHE A 50 16.78 -11.52 -0.27
CA PHE A 50 16.16 -11.10 0.98
C PHE A 50 14.82 -11.82 1.18
N PRO A 51 14.49 -12.28 2.40
CA PRO A 51 13.14 -12.71 2.70
C PRO A 51 12.17 -11.53 2.51
N THR A 52 11.35 -11.62 1.46
CA THR A 52 10.54 -10.53 0.96
C THR A 52 9.06 -10.89 1.06
N LEU A 53 8.27 -9.99 1.65
CA LEU A 53 6.82 -10.07 1.63
C LEU A 53 6.27 -9.10 0.59
N GLN A 54 5.19 -9.46 -0.08
CA GLN A 54 4.46 -8.54 -0.94
C GLN A 54 2.99 -8.45 -0.55
N THR A 55 2.33 -7.43 -1.09
CA THR A 55 0.87 -7.31 -1.08
C THR A 55 0.18 -8.58 -1.59
N ASP A 56 -0.93 -8.95 -0.96
CA ASP A 56 -1.83 -9.99 -1.50
C ASP A 56 -2.60 -9.43 -2.70
N LEU A 57 -2.28 -9.94 -3.89
CA LEU A 57 -2.74 -9.39 -5.17
C LEU A 57 -4.18 -9.78 -5.52
N ASN A 58 -4.79 -10.66 -4.72
CA ASN A 58 -6.19 -11.08 -4.89
C ASN A 58 -7.17 -10.24 -4.06
N LEU A 59 -6.68 -9.25 -3.31
CA LEU A 59 -7.48 -8.41 -2.42
C LEU A 59 -7.53 -6.98 -2.94
N ASP A 60 -8.70 -6.33 -2.81
CA ASP A 60 -8.83 -4.91 -3.13
C ASP A 60 -7.82 -4.09 -2.32
N THR A 61 -7.34 -3.00 -2.92
CA THR A 61 -6.22 -2.24 -2.38
C THR A 61 -6.48 -1.70 -0.96
N ASN A 62 -7.74 -1.35 -0.65
CA ASN A 62 -8.16 -0.88 0.67
C ASN A 62 -8.05 -1.95 1.77
N TYR A 63 -8.12 -3.24 1.41
CA TYR A 63 -8.00 -4.34 2.36
C TYR A 63 -6.62 -4.98 2.35
N ASN A 64 -5.91 -4.93 1.22
CA ASN A 64 -4.61 -5.58 1.08
C ASN A 64 -3.62 -5.06 2.13
N LEU A 65 -3.58 -3.74 2.35
CA LEU A 65 -2.47 -3.11 3.08
C LEU A 65 -2.52 -3.50 4.56
N PRO A 66 -3.66 -3.34 5.27
CA PRO A 66 -3.77 -3.82 6.65
C PRO A 66 -3.55 -5.33 6.81
N ILE A 67 -3.95 -6.14 5.82
CA ILE A 67 -3.79 -7.61 5.88
C ILE A 67 -2.33 -7.99 5.72
N THR A 68 -1.64 -7.46 4.71
CA THR A 68 -0.22 -7.73 4.48
C THR A 68 0.64 -7.26 5.64
N LEU A 69 0.34 -6.10 6.23
CA LEU A 69 1.06 -5.61 7.41
C LEU A 69 0.99 -6.58 8.60
N LEU A 70 -0.14 -7.27 8.80
CA LEU A 70 -0.30 -8.27 9.85
C LEU A 70 0.41 -9.61 9.53
N LYS A 71 0.83 -9.83 8.27
CA LYS A 71 1.59 -11.01 7.83
C LYS A 71 3.11 -10.82 7.90
N ILE A 72 3.59 -9.59 8.12
CA ILE A 72 5.01 -9.36 8.33
C ILE A 72 5.46 -10.20 9.54
N GLY A 73 6.73 -10.55 9.62
CA GLY A 73 7.29 -11.38 10.67
C GLY A 73 8.81 -11.17 10.76
N PRO A 74 9.48 -11.72 11.80
CA PRO A 74 10.90 -11.51 12.06
C PRO A 74 11.86 -11.94 10.95
N GLN A 75 11.45 -12.89 10.13
CA GLN A 75 12.22 -13.32 8.99
C GLN A 75 12.28 -12.26 7.88
N HIS A 76 11.25 -11.41 7.75
CA HIS A 76 11.13 -10.50 6.62
C HIS A 76 12.11 -9.34 6.74
N GLN A 77 12.76 -9.02 5.62
CA GLN A 77 13.67 -7.87 5.51
C GLN A 77 13.16 -6.81 4.53
N LYS A 78 12.40 -7.22 3.50
CA LYS A 78 11.80 -6.33 2.50
C LYS A 78 10.29 -6.55 2.47
N VAL A 79 9.55 -5.48 2.27
CA VAL A 79 8.10 -5.52 2.07
C VAL A 79 7.74 -4.64 0.89
N VAL A 80 7.06 -5.20 -0.12
CA VAL A 80 6.62 -4.46 -1.31
C VAL A 80 5.10 -4.32 -1.27
N LEU A 81 4.61 -3.09 -1.18
CA LEU A 81 3.21 -2.78 -0.98
C LEU A 81 2.60 -2.05 -2.17
N GLU A 82 1.40 -2.44 -2.58
CA GLU A 82 0.63 -1.73 -3.59
C GLU A 82 -0.25 -0.65 -2.95
N TYR A 83 -0.05 0.62 -3.35
CA TYR A 83 -0.85 1.77 -2.92
C TYR A 83 -1.77 2.23 -4.05
N GLY A 84 -3.05 1.94 -3.90
CA GLY A 84 -4.14 2.30 -4.79
C GLY A 84 -4.99 3.42 -4.17
N VAL A 85 -5.55 4.27 -5.03
CA VAL A 85 -6.39 5.40 -4.64
C VAL A 85 -7.57 5.44 -5.59
N ASP A 86 -8.77 5.41 -5.01
CA ASP A 86 -10.03 5.49 -5.73
C ASP A 86 -10.79 6.75 -5.33
N HIS A 87 -10.62 7.21 -4.09
CA HIS A 87 -11.28 8.38 -3.53
C HIS A 87 -10.30 9.34 -2.84
N PRO A 88 -10.67 10.62 -2.68
CA PRO A 88 -9.87 11.58 -1.93
C PRO A 88 -9.61 11.10 -0.50
N GLY A 89 -8.34 11.17 -0.07
CA GLY A 89 -7.91 10.73 1.26
C GLY A 89 -7.50 9.26 1.37
N ASP A 90 -7.65 8.43 0.32
CA ASP A 90 -7.20 7.04 0.34
C ASP A 90 -5.70 6.92 0.58
N MET A 91 -4.89 7.78 -0.04
CA MET A 91 -3.44 7.76 0.20
C MET A 91 -3.10 8.17 1.64
N ASP A 92 -3.79 9.15 2.20
CA ASP A 92 -3.61 9.55 3.59
C ASP A 92 -3.93 8.38 4.55
N PHE A 93 -4.99 7.63 4.23
CA PHE A 93 -5.34 6.43 4.97
C PHE A 93 -4.20 5.39 4.93
N HIS A 94 -3.68 5.06 3.76
CA HIS A 94 -2.59 4.09 3.62
C HIS A 94 -1.32 4.55 4.36
N LEU A 95 -0.93 5.81 4.19
CA LEU A 95 0.24 6.41 4.84
C LEU A 95 0.10 6.53 6.36
N SER A 96 -1.14 6.53 6.88
CA SER A 96 -1.40 6.49 8.33
C SER A 96 -1.06 5.13 8.96
N LEU A 97 -1.08 4.06 8.15
CA LEU A 97 -0.76 2.68 8.55
C LEU A 97 0.74 2.42 8.45
N VAL A 98 1.31 2.76 7.30
CA VAL A 98 2.73 2.54 7.00
C VAL A 98 3.20 3.55 5.96
N ARG A 99 4.38 4.12 6.17
CA ARG A 99 5.05 4.98 5.19
C ARG A 99 6.18 4.19 4.54
N PRO A 100 6.23 4.10 3.20
CA PRO A 100 7.34 3.44 2.55
C PRO A 100 8.63 4.24 2.72
N LYS A 101 9.77 3.55 2.72
CA LYS A 101 11.09 4.17 2.63
C LYS A 101 11.44 4.53 1.18
N ILE A 102 10.90 3.77 0.23
CA ILE A 102 11.09 3.95 -1.22
C ILE A 102 9.71 3.95 -1.87
N ALA A 103 9.40 4.99 -2.64
CA ALA A 103 8.18 5.07 -3.44
C ALA A 103 8.50 4.87 -4.92
N VAL A 104 7.66 4.10 -5.62
CA VAL A 104 7.73 3.86 -7.06
C VAL A 104 6.41 4.30 -7.67
N LEU A 105 6.49 5.26 -8.58
CA LEU A 105 5.35 5.72 -9.37
C LEU A 105 5.47 5.13 -10.78
N THR A 106 4.53 4.27 -11.18
CA THR A 106 4.57 3.63 -12.50
C THR A 106 4.16 4.59 -13.61
N GLY A 107 2.96 5.16 -13.51
CA GLY A 107 2.41 6.07 -14.52
C GLY A 107 1.11 6.74 -14.08
N ILE A 108 0.81 7.89 -14.66
CA ILE A 108 -0.37 8.70 -14.36
C ILE A 108 -1.24 8.79 -15.61
N ASN A 109 -2.46 8.25 -15.53
CA ASN A 109 -3.50 8.38 -16.55
C ASN A 109 -4.79 8.88 -15.88
N PRO A 110 -5.73 9.50 -16.63
CA PRO A 110 -7.01 9.98 -16.10
C PRO A 110 -8.02 8.85 -15.85
N THR A 111 -7.59 7.77 -15.21
CA THR A 111 -8.47 6.70 -14.71
C THR A 111 -9.07 7.12 -13.37
N HIS A 112 -10.33 6.75 -13.06
CA HIS A 112 -11.01 7.14 -11.81
C HIS A 112 -11.08 8.67 -11.61
N THR A 113 -11.21 9.42 -12.71
CA THR A 113 -11.33 10.89 -12.69
C THR A 113 -12.76 11.39 -12.83
N ASP A 114 -13.72 10.47 -12.90
CA ASP A 114 -15.15 10.73 -12.82
C ASP A 114 -15.57 11.20 -11.42
N GLU A 115 -16.75 11.84 -11.34
CA GLU A 115 -17.24 12.49 -10.11
C GLU A 115 -17.46 11.51 -8.95
N GLU A 116 -17.74 10.24 -9.22
CA GLU A 116 -17.91 9.21 -8.18
C GLU A 116 -16.58 8.82 -7.52
N HIS A 117 -15.45 9.17 -8.13
CA HIS A 117 -14.09 8.86 -7.67
C HIS A 117 -13.32 10.13 -7.28
N LEU A 118 -12.28 10.50 -8.06
CA LEU A 118 -11.40 11.62 -7.74
C LEU A 118 -11.86 12.94 -8.38
N GLY A 119 -12.83 12.89 -9.29
CA GLY A 119 -13.45 14.04 -9.96
C GLY A 119 -12.55 14.83 -10.92
N SER A 120 -11.24 14.59 -10.92
CA SER A 120 -10.30 15.23 -11.84
C SER A 120 -8.92 14.55 -11.85
N LEU A 121 -8.18 14.73 -12.95
CA LEU A 121 -6.78 14.32 -13.06
C LEU A 121 -5.88 15.03 -12.02
N SER A 122 -6.18 16.30 -11.71
CA SER A 122 -5.42 17.06 -10.71
C SER A 122 -5.58 16.49 -9.30
N SER A 123 -6.79 16.05 -8.95
CA SER A 123 -7.06 15.33 -7.69
C SER A 123 -6.31 14.00 -7.63
N LEU A 124 -6.30 13.23 -8.72
CA LEU A 124 -5.54 11.99 -8.81
C LEU A 124 -4.03 12.19 -8.63
N ILE A 125 -3.46 13.22 -9.28
CA ILE A 125 -2.05 13.58 -9.11
C ILE A 125 -1.79 13.98 -7.65
N LYS A 126 -2.69 14.76 -7.04
CA LYS A 126 -2.56 15.21 -5.66
C LYS A 126 -2.53 14.02 -4.68
N GLU A 127 -3.37 13.01 -4.86
CA GLU A 127 -3.35 11.81 -4.03
C GLU A 127 -2.06 11.01 -4.23
N LYS A 128 -1.68 10.69 -5.48
CA LYS A 128 -0.50 9.87 -5.77
C LYS A 128 0.81 10.54 -5.34
N LYS A 129 0.90 11.87 -5.39
CA LYS A 129 2.08 12.65 -4.96
C LYS A 129 2.35 12.60 -3.45
N LYS A 130 1.38 12.16 -2.63
CA LYS A 130 1.59 12.05 -1.17
C LYS A 130 2.50 10.88 -0.79
N LEU A 131 2.60 9.86 -1.65
CA LEU A 131 3.47 8.70 -1.47
C LEU A 131 4.94 9.06 -1.75
#